data_AF-A0A3N6LQF0-F1
#
_entry.id   AF-A0A3N6LQF0-F1
#
_cell.length_a   1.000
_cell.length_b   1.000
_cell.length_c   1.000
_cell.angle_alpha   90.00
_cell.angle_beta   90.00
_cell.angle_gamma   90.00
#
_symmetry.space_group_name_H-M   'P 1'
#
loop_
_entity.id
_entity.type
_entity.pdbx_description
1 polymer ?
#
loop_
_entity_poly.entity_id
_entity_poly.type
_entity_poly.pdbx_seq_one_letter_code
_entity_poly.pdbx_strand_id
1 'polypeptide(L)'
;MDDNGQTADDESTSDRTAIALFAVFGLIIFVHGVITGEIYRILMGSLFGTIAVGVFISPTFEQWATDHALAILAALIFVFFTSLLWQGS
;
A
#
# COMPACT_ATOMS: atom_id res chain seq x y z
N MET A 1 -9.92 36.46 -7.55
CA MET A 1 -9.54 35.72 -6.33
C MET A 1 -9.38 34.31 -6.84
N ASP A 2 -8.14 33.98 -7.18
CA ASP A 2 -7.82 32.90 -8.10
C ASP A 2 -7.46 31.68 -7.25
N ASP A 3 -8.43 30.80 -7.08
CA ASP A 3 -8.33 29.55 -6.29
C ASP A 3 -7.82 28.37 -7.15
N ASN A 4 -7.09 28.66 -8.23
CA ASN A 4 -6.66 27.66 -9.21
C ASN A 4 -5.19 27.24 -9.06
N GLY A 5 -4.49 27.73 -8.03
CA GLY A 5 -3.11 27.36 -7.73
C GLY A 5 -2.95 26.29 -6.65
N GLN A 6 -4.03 25.93 -5.94
CA GLN A 6 -3.96 25.10 -4.74
C GLN A 6 -4.27 23.61 -5.00
N THR A 7 -4.99 23.30 -6.08
CA THR A 7 -5.42 21.94 -6.42
C THR A 7 -4.29 21.05 -6.97
N ALA A 8 -3.30 21.60 -7.68
CA ALA A 8 -2.21 20.82 -8.27
C ALA A 8 -1.15 20.36 -7.23
N ASP A 9 -0.95 21.15 -6.17
CA ASP A 9 0.01 20.82 -5.10
C ASP A 9 -0.56 19.79 -4.10
N ASP A 10 -1.88 19.83 -3.87
CA ASP A 10 -2.57 18.89 -2.96
C ASP A 10 -2.64 17.46 -3.54
N GLU A 11 -2.88 17.31 -4.85
CA GLU A 11 -2.99 16.00 -5.52
C GLU A 11 -1.65 15.24 -5.48
N SER A 12 -0.54 15.91 -5.79
CA SER A 12 0.80 15.31 -5.75
C SER A 12 1.25 14.87 -4.33
N THR A 13 0.70 15.51 -3.30
CA THR A 13 1.01 15.19 -1.89
C THR A 13 0.18 14.00 -1.41
N SER A 14 -1.08 13.91 -1.82
CA SER A 14 -1.91 12.73 -1.55
C SER A 14 -1.34 11.47 -2.20
N ASP A 15 -0.83 11.57 -3.43
CA ASP A 15 -0.27 10.43 -4.16
C ASP A 15 0.98 9.87 -3.46
N ARG A 16 1.89 10.76 -3.05
CA ARG A 16 3.09 10.38 -2.25
C ARG A 16 2.72 9.73 -0.92
N THR A 17 1.66 10.20 -0.28
CA THR A 17 1.19 9.67 1.00
C THR A 17 0.61 8.26 0.84
N ALA A 18 -0.18 8.02 -0.21
CA ALA A 18 -0.73 6.69 -0.52
C ALA A 18 0.38 5.67 -0.83
N ILE A 19 1.40 6.07 -1.60
CA ILE A 19 2.57 5.23 -1.91
C ILE A 19 3.33 4.84 -0.64
N ALA A 20 3.60 5.81 0.23
CA ALA A 20 4.27 5.57 1.50
C ALA A 20 3.47 4.60 2.38
N LEU A 21 2.14 4.71 2.40
CA LEU A 21 1.27 3.79 3.12
C LEU A 21 1.35 2.36 2.56
N PHE A 22 1.28 2.17 1.23
CA PHE A 22 1.40 0.84 0.63
C PHE A 22 2.74 0.17 0.96
N ALA A 23 3.84 0.93 0.90
CA ALA A 23 5.17 0.43 1.23
C ALA A 23 5.28 0.03 2.71
N VAL A 24 4.81 0.88 3.63
CA VAL A 24 4.90 0.64 5.08
C VAL A 24 4.04 -0.56 5.49
N PHE A 25 2.80 -0.65 5.01
CA PHE A 25 1.93 -1.77 5.33
C PHE A 25 2.41 -3.09 4.71
N GLY A 26 2.91 -3.05 3.46
CA GLY A 26 3.55 -4.22 2.84
C GLY A 26 4.74 -4.73 3.64
N LEU A 27 5.59 -3.81 4.13
CA LEU A 27 6.73 -4.13 4.98
C LEU A 27 6.30 -4.75 6.33
N ILE A 28 5.27 -4.21 6.97
CA ILE A 28 4.74 -4.77 8.23
C ILE A 28 4.25 -6.21 8.04
N ILE A 29 3.47 -6.45 6.98
CA ILE A 29 2.95 -7.79 6.65
C ILE A 29 4.12 -8.75 6.35
N PHE A 30 5.12 -8.28 5.61
CA PHE A 30 6.31 -9.07 5.28
C PHE A 30 7.08 -9.47 6.54
N VAL A 31 7.45 -8.49 7.38
CA VAL A 31 8.19 -8.73 8.63
C VAL A 31 7.42 -9.66 9.54
N HIS A 32 6.10 -9.46 9.65
CA HIS A 32 5.23 -10.35 10.42
C HIS A 32 5.27 -11.78 9.89
N GLY A 33 5.11 -11.97 8.57
CA GLY A 33 5.19 -13.28 7.92
C GLY A 33 6.53 -13.98 8.11
N VAL A 34 7.65 -13.23 8.10
CA VAL A 34 8.98 -13.77 8.38
C VAL A 34 9.10 -14.23 9.82
N ILE A 35 8.57 -13.47 10.78
CA ILE A 35 8.60 -13.82 12.21
C ILE A 35 7.72 -15.06 12.49
N THR A 36 6.55 -15.16 11.87
CA THR A 36 5.61 -16.29 12.07
C THR A 36 5.91 -17.52 11.23
N GLY A 37 6.78 -17.41 10.22
CA GLY A 37 7.07 -18.48 9.26
C GLY A 37 5.94 -18.73 8.24
N GLU A 38 4.99 -17.80 8.12
CA GLU A 38 3.83 -17.95 7.22
C GLU A 38 4.16 -17.47 5.81
N ILE A 39 4.43 -18.43 4.91
CA ILE A 39 4.83 -18.17 3.52
C ILE A 39 3.83 -17.27 2.78
N TYR A 40 2.52 -17.47 2.97
CA TYR A 40 1.52 -16.65 2.29
C TYR A 40 1.62 -15.16 2.66
N ARG A 41 2.02 -14.82 3.89
CA ARG A 41 2.20 -13.43 4.33
C ARG A 41 3.46 -12.81 3.76
N ILE A 42 4.54 -13.58 3.71
CA ILE A 42 5.79 -13.17 3.06
C ILE A 42 5.52 -12.82 1.59
N LEU A 43 4.75 -13.65 0.88
CA LEU A 43 4.36 -13.41 -0.50
C LEU A 43 3.48 -12.16 -0.64
N MET A 44 2.47 -11.99 0.21
CA MET A 44 1.59 -10.82 0.16
C MET A 44 2.33 -9.52 0.50
N GLY A 45 3.20 -9.51 1.52
CA GLY A 45 4.03 -8.35 1.84
C GLY A 45 4.99 -7.98 0.71
N SER A 46 5.59 -8.98 0.04
CA SER A 46 6.45 -8.79 -1.12
C SER A 46 5.69 -8.21 -2.32
N LEU A 47 4.44 -8.66 -2.54
CA LEU A 47 3.57 -8.13 -3.59
C LEU A 47 3.26 -6.65 -3.37
N PHE A 48 2.87 -6.26 -2.15
CA PHE A 48 2.62 -4.85 -1.83
C PHE A 48 3.88 -3.98 -1.94
N GLY A 49 5.04 -4.50 -1.53
CA GLY A 49 6.33 -3.83 -1.75
C GLY A 49 6.64 -3.61 -3.24
N THR A 50 6.34 -4.60 -4.08
CA THR A 50 6.52 -4.50 -5.55
C THR A 50 5.57 -3.46 -6.15
N ILE A 51 4.32 -3.39 -5.69
CA ILE A 51 3.36 -2.37 -6.12
C ILE A 51 3.89 -0.98 -5.76
N ALA A 52 4.37 -0.76 -4.53
CA ALA A 52 4.91 0.52 -4.11
C ALA A 52 6.13 0.96 -4.96
N VAL A 53 7.02 0.02 -5.29
CA VAL A 53 8.16 0.28 -6.19
C VAL A 53 7.67 0.57 -7.61
N GLY A 54 6.69 -0.19 -8.12
CA GLY A 54 6.10 0.02 -9.44
C GLY A 54 5.49 1.41 -9.60
N VAL A 55 4.81 1.90 -8.56
CA VAL A 55 4.24 3.24 -8.54
C VAL A 55 5.35 4.31 -8.59
N PHE A 56 6.44 4.12 -7.84
CA PHE A 56 7.56 5.07 -7.84
C PHE A 56 8.28 5.16 -9.20
N ILE A 57 8.34 4.05 -9.96
CA ILE A 57 9.12 3.98 -11.20
C ILE A 57 8.32 4.48 -12.42
N SER A 58 6.99 4.34 -12.42
CA SER A 58 6.16 4.54 -13.62
C SER A 58 4.91 5.36 -13.34
N PRO A 59 4.76 6.57 -13.92
CA PRO A 59 3.55 7.39 -13.79
C PRO A 59 2.28 6.70 -14.32
N THR A 60 2.41 5.85 -15.35
CA THR A 60 1.27 5.07 -15.86
C THR A 60 0.81 4.03 -14.84
N PHE A 61 1.75 3.45 -14.09
CA PHE A 61 1.44 2.50 -13.04
C PHE A 61 0.92 3.18 -11.78
N GLU A 62 1.42 4.37 -11.47
CA GLU A 62 0.89 5.26 -10.44
C GLU A 62 -0.59 5.52 -10.66
N GLN A 63 -0.98 5.98 -11.85
CA GLN A 63 -2.39 6.25 -12.14
C GLN A 63 -3.26 5.00 -12.06
N TRP A 64 -2.79 3.85 -12.56
CA TRP A 64 -3.48 2.57 -12.38
C TRP A 64 -3.65 2.20 -10.90
N ALA A 65 -2.62 2.39 -10.08
CA ALA A 65 -2.66 2.07 -8.66
C ALA A 65 -3.59 3.02 -7.90
N THR A 66 -3.64 4.29 -8.29
CA THR A 66 -4.58 5.29 -7.76
C THR A 66 -6.02 4.93 -8.11
N ASP A 67 -6.31 4.56 -9.37
CA ASP A 67 -7.64 4.09 -9.80
C ASP A 67 -8.13 2.86 -9.01
N HIS A 68 -7.20 2.01 -8.57
CA HIS A 68 -7.48 0.80 -7.80
C HIS A 68 -7.13 0.94 -6.30
N ALA A 69 -6.86 2.16 -5.81
CA ALA A 69 -6.33 2.37 -4.47
C ALA A 69 -7.26 1.86 -3.37
N LEU A 70 -8.58 2.01 -3.54
CA LEU A 70 -9.57 1.48 -2.61
C LEU A 70 -9.55 -0.05 -2.52
N ALA A 71 -9.37 -0.74 -3.66
CA ALA A 71 -9.28 -2.19 -3.68
C ALA A 71 -7.98 -2.69 -3.05
N ILE A 72 -6.86 -2.01 -3.34
CA ILE A 72 -5.55 -2.28 -2.73
C ILE A 72 -5.61 -2.07 -1.21
N LEU A 73 -6.22 -0.98 -0.76
CA LEU A 73 -6.43 -0.68 0.66
C LEU A 73 -7.31 -1.72 1.34
N ALA A 74 -8.41 -2.13 0.72
CA ALA A 74 -9.28 -3.18 1.25
C ALA A 74 -8.55 -4.52 1.39
N ALA A 75 -7.73 -4.90 0.40
CA ALA A 75 -6.88 -6.09 0.47
C ALA A 75 -5.85 -5.98 1.59
N LEU A 76 -5.20 -4.83 1.74
CA LEU A 76 -4.25 -4.56 2.83
C LEU A 76 -4.89 -4.71 4.21
N ILE A 77 -6.04 -4.08 4.41
CA ILE A 77 -6.80 -4.15 5.67
C ILE A 77 -7.23 -5.59 5.96
N PHE A 78 -7.68 -6.33 4.95
CA PHE A 78 -8.08 -7.73 5.11
C PHE A 78 -6.88 -8.63 5.51
N VAL A 79 -5.75 -8.47 4.84
CA VAL A 79 -4.51 -9.20 5.18
C VAL A 79 -4.03 -8.83 6.59
N PHE A 80 -4.17 -7.57 6.98
CA PHE A 80 -3.86 -7.14 8.35
C PHE A 80 -4.82 -7.74 9.39
N PHE A 81 -6.14 -7.77 9.16
CA PHE A 81 -7.07 -8.38 10.11
C PHE A 81 -6.90 -9.89 10.24
N THR A 82 -6.72 -10.59 9.12
CA THR A 82 -6.36 -12.01 9.15
C THR A 82 -5.03 -12.23 9.91
N SER A 83 -4.15 -11.22 9.91
CA SER A 83 -2.92 -11.25 10.70
C SER A 83 -3.13 -11.19 12.21
N LEU A 84 -4.10 -10.40 12.66
CA LEU A 84 -4.45 -10.22 14.07
C LEU A 84 -5.27 -11.39 14.63
N LEU A 85 -6.22 -11.91 13.85
CA LEU A 85 -7.09 -13.01 14.29
C LEU A 85 -6.31 -14.28 14.65
N TRP A 86 -5.15 -14.49 14.05
CA TRP A 86 -4.28 -15.64 14.33
C TRP A 86 -3.50 -15.51 15.65
N GLN A 87 -3.31 -14.30 16.20
CA GLN A 87 -2.65 -14.13 17.51
C GLN A 87 -3.56 -14.44 18.70
N GLY A 88 -4.85 -14.68 18.45
CA GLY A 88 -5.87 -14.96 19.46
C GLY A 88 -6.29 -16.42 19.60
N SER A 89 -5.70 -17.35 18.84
CA SER A 89 -5.93 -18.81 18.94
C SER A 89 -4.71 -19.53 19.49
#